data_AF-A0A842YCN6-F1
#
_entry.id   AF-A0A842YCN6-F1
#
_cell.length_a   1.000
_cell.length_b   1.000
_cell.length_c   1.000
_cell.angle_alpha   90.00
_cell.angle_beta   90.00
_cell.angle_gamma   90.00
#
_symmetry.space_group_name_H-M   'P 1'
#
loop_
_entity.id
_entity.type
_entity.pdbx_description
1 polymer ?
#
loop_
_entity_poly.entity_id
_entity_poly.type
_entity_poly.pdbx_seq_one_letter_code
_entity_poly.pdbx_strand_id
1 'polypeptide(L)'
;IQHFTFFDPETGDPTEVSRIDSHSLFIAFTEWVERLISEHVGRPSNPGAALETGIESAIELSKSNSLQTIILFFSSGVHTSGPNPVRVTKNKITSDGPRILCCILGEKSNHDVMIAIAEASQGHAMKVTDIEETSGIAGFLTNLSDGGLL
;
A
#
# COMPACT_ATOMS: atom_id res chain seq x y z
N ILE A 1 -19.88 -23.32 10.93
CA ILE A 1 -18.50 -22.82 11.05
C ILE A 1 -18.05 -23.15 12.46
N GLN A 2 -17.07 -24.05 12.65
CA GLN A 2 -16.54 -24.35 13.98
C GLN A 2 -15.77 -23.14 14.50
N HIS A 3 -16.16 -22.61 15.65
CA HIS A 3 -15.40 -21.58 16.36
C HIS A 3 -14.16 -22.24 16.98
N PHE A 4 -12.98 -21.94 16.43
CA PHE A 4 -11.73 -22.23 17.09
C PHE A 4 -11.47 -21.14 18.13
N THR A 5 -11.27 -21.54 19.38
CA THR A 5 -10.84 -20.64 20.46
C THR A 5 -9.33 -20.51 20.37
N PHE A 6 -8.84 -19.28 20.26
CA PHE A 6 -7.42 -18.97 20.29
C PHE A 6 -7.02 -18.61 21.72
N PHE A 7 -5.78 -18.91 22.09
CA PHE A 7 -5.25 -18.66 23.42
C PHE A 7 -3.96 -17.86 23.31
N ASP A 8 -3.78 -16.91 24.21
CA ASP A 8 -2.51 -16.20 24.38
C ASP A 8 -1.42 -17.22 24.80
N PRO A 9 -0.28 -17.30 24.10
CA PRO A 9 0.77 -18.28 24.40
C PRO A 9 1.54 -17.99 25.71
N GLU A 10 1.50 -16.76 26.23
CA GLU A 10 2.17 -16.37 27.47
C GLU A 10 1.27 -16.54 28.70
N THR A 11 -0.03 -16.22 28.57
CA THR A 11 -0.98 -16.26 29.70
C THR A 11 -1.89 -17.48 29.70
N GLY A 12 -2.11 -18.10 28.54
CA GLY A 12 -3.03 -19.24 28.38
C GLY A 12 -4.51 -18.84 28.38
N ASP A 13 -4.82 -17.54 28.42
CA ASP A 13 -6.19 -17.04 28.44
C ASP A 13 -6.81 -17.04 27.03
N PRO A 14 -8.13 -17.28 26.91
CA PRO A 14 -8.82 -17.16 25.63
C PRO A 14 -8.69 -15.74 25.08
N THR A 15 -8.18 -15.63 23.86
CA THR A 15 -8.02 -14.35 23.16
C THR A 15 -9.03 -14.25 22.02
N GLU A 16 -9.77 -13.15 21.98
CA GLU A 16 -10.57 -12.81 20.80
C GLU A 16 -9.64 -12.41 19.66
N VAL A 17 -9.59 -13.26 18.64
CA VAL A 17 -8.95 -12.90 17.37
C VAL A 17 -10.01 -12.27 16.50
N SER A 18 -9.89 -10.97 16.28
CA SER A 18 -10.69 -10.28 15.29
C SER A 18 -10.29 -10.78 13.91
N ARG A 19 -11.23 -11.42 13.20
CA ARG A 19 -11.03 -11.78 11.81
C ARG A 19 -10.83 -10.50 11.00
N ILE A 20 -10.05 -10.55 9.92
CA ILE A 20 -9.77 -9.38 9.07
C ILE A 20 -11.05 -8.78 8.44
N ASP A 21 -12.11 -9.58 8.33
CA ASP A 21 -13.45 -9.17 7.86
C ASP A 21 -14.36 -8.68 8.99
N SER A 22 -13.85 -8.54 10.21
CA SER A 22 -14.64 -8.08 11.35
C SER A 22 -15.01 -6.60 11.21
N HIS A 23 -16.27 -6.29 11.52
CA HIS A 23 -16.80 -4.94 11.44
C HIS A 23 -16.05 -3.94 12.32
N SER A 24 -15.56 -4.40 13.49
CA SER A 24 -14.77 -3.59 14.42
C SER A 24 -13.43 -3.12 13.83
N LEU A 25 -12.74 -3.96 13.06
CA LEU A 25 -11.50 -3.57 12.39
C LEU A 25 -11.76 -2.51 11.31
N PHE A 26 -12.85 -2.63 10.56
CA PHE A 26 -13.24 -1.61 9.59
C PHE A 26 -13.53 -0.27 10.25
N ILE A 27 -14.30 -0.26 11.34
CA ILE A 27 -14.57 0.97 12.10
C ILE A 27 -13.26 1.60 12.59
N ALA A 28 -12.40 0.82 13.26
CA ALA A 28 -11.13 1.31 13.79
C ALA A 28 -10.22 1.87 12.68
N PHE A 29 -10.19 1.21 11.52
CA PHE A 29 -9.44 1.68 10.36
C PHE A 29 -10.01 3.00 9.81
N THR A 30 -11.33 3.11 9.66
CA THR A 30 -11.99 4.34 9.20
C THR A 30 -11.70 5.50 10.15
N GLU A 31 -11.88 5.30 11.46
CA GLU A 31 -11.59 6.33 12.47
C GLU A 31 -10.12 6.78 12.43
N TRP A 32 -9.20 5.83 12.24
CA TRP A 32 -7.78 6.14 12.09
C TRP A 32 -7.49 6.99 10.84
N VAL A 33 -8.09 6.64 9.69
CA VAL A 33 -7.95 7.42 8.45
C VAL A 33 -8.54 8.83 8.59
N GLU A 34 -9.72 8.97 9.16
CA GLU A 34 -10.38 10.26 9.37
C GLU A 34 -9.51 11.19 10.25
N ARG A 35 -8.94 10.63 11.33
CA ARG A 35 -8.00 11.36 12.18
C ARG A 35 -6.76 11.80 11.38
N LEU A 36 -6.15 10.90 10.61
CA LEU A 36 -4.97 11.24 9.79
C LEU A 36 -5.25 12.38 8.80
N ILE A 37 -6.41 12.34 8.13
CA ILE A 37 -6.82 13.41 7.20
C ILE A 37 -6.86 14.74 7.93
N SER A 38 -7.50 14.79 9.10
CA SER A 38 -7.65 16.03 9.88
C SER A 38 -6.30 16.63 10.31
N GLU A 39 -5.31 15.79 10.64
CA GLU A 39 -4.00 16.22 11.12
C GLU A 39 -3.05 16.65 9.99
N HIS A 40 -3.28 16.17 8.76
CA HIS A 40 -2.38 16.35 7.61
C HIS A 40 -2.81 17.44 6.63
N VAL A 41 -3.97 18.07 6.82
CA VAL A 41 -4.39 19.19 5.96
C VAL A 41 -3.31 20.28 5.96
N GLY A 42 -2.83 20.63 4.76
CA GLY A 42 -1.85 21.70 4.56
C GLY A 42 -0.39 21.33 4.86
N ARG A 43 -0.10 20.07 5.22
CA ARG A 43 1.30 19.61 5.36
C ARG A 43 1.94 19.36 3.99
N PRO A 44 3.28 19.52 3.87
CA PRO A 44 3.98 19.23 2.62
C PRO A 44 3.92 17.74 2.27
N SER A 45 3.82 17.45 0.97
CA SER A 45 3.86 16.10 0.42
C SER A 45 5.32 15.64 0.27
N ASN A 46 5.64 14.48 0.84
CA ASN A 46 6.96 13.82 0.75
C ASN A 46 6.81 12.33 0.38
N PRO A 47 6.49 12.01 -0.88
CA PRO A 47 6.34 10.64 -1.34
C PRO A 47 7.68 9.88 -1.32
N GLY A 48 8.82 10.56 -1.39
CA GLY A 48 10.12 9.92 -1.33
C GLY A 48 10.36 9.22 0.01
N ALA A 49 10.08 9.89 1.13
CA ALA A 49 10.18 9.27 2.45
C ALA A 49 9.14 8.15 2.65
N ALA A 50 7.90 8.35 2.18
CA ALA A 50 6.86 7.32 2.25
C ALA A 50 7.25 6.05 1.48
N LEU A 51 7.81 6.19 0.27
CA LEU A 51 8.29 5.07 -0.53
C LEU A 51 9.48 4.37 0.15
N GLU A 52 10.42 5.12 0.71
CA GLU A 52 11.54 4.54 1.46
C GLU A 52 11.05 3.63 2.58
N THR A 53 10.17 4.14 3.46
CA THR A 53 9.60 3.34 4.56
C THR A 53 8.76 2.17 4.05
N GLY A 54 7.95 2.38 3.01
CA GLY A 54 7.10 1.33 2.44
C GLY A 54 7.90 0.19 1.82
N ILE A 55 8.98 0.51 1.09
CA ILE A 55 9.85 -0.48 0.45
C ILE A 55 10.61 -1.28 1.50
N GLU A 56 11.16 -0.64 2.52
CA GLU A 56 11.85 -1.32 3.62
C GLU A 56 10.91 -2.29 4.34
N SER A 57 9.71 -1.81 4.70
CA SER A 57 8.69 -2.64 5.34
C SER A 57 8.29 -3.85 4.47
N ALA A 58 8.11 -3.64 3.17
CA ALA A 58 7.75 -4.71 2.24
C ALA A 58 8.84 -5.78 2.10
N ILE A 59 10.12 -5.35 2.05
CA ILE A 59 11.26 -6.26 1.99
C ILE A 59 11.36 -7.09 3.29
N GLU A 60 11.18 -6.46 4.45
CA GLU A 60 11.20 -7.16 5.74
C GLU A 60 10.05 -8.16 5.87
N LEU A 61 8.85 -7.77 5.45
CA LEU A 61 7.69 -8.66 5.42
C LEU A 61 7.94 -9.87 4.51
N SER A 62 8.39 -9.65 3.27
CA SER A 62 8.65 -10.73 2.32
C SER A 62 9.70 -11.72 2.83
N LYS A 63 10.76 -11.22 3.50
CA LYS A 63 11.77 -12.07 4.15
C LYS A 63 11.20 -12.91 5.30
N SER A 64 10.21 -12.39 6.01
CA SER A 64 9.66 -13.02 7.22
C SER A 64 8.61 -14.08 6.92
N ASN A 65 7.91 -13.97 5.79
CA ASN A 65 6.77 -14.84 5.46
C ASN A 65 6.91 -15.60 4.13
N SER A 66 7.96 -15.36 3.34
CA SER A 66 8.17 -15.93 2.01
C SER A 66 7.00 -15.72 1.05
N LEU A 67 6.16 -14.70 1.30
CA LEU A 67 5.04 -14.35 0.44
C LEU A 67 5.45 -13.27 -0.56
N GLN A 68 4.80 -13.32 -1.72
CA GLN A 68 4.85 -12.22 -2.68
C GLN A 68 4.25 -10.97 -2.04
N THR A 69 5.03 -9.88 -2.04
CA THR A 69 4.62 -8.61 -1.45
C THR A 69 4.51 -7.56 -2.53
N ILE A 70 3.37 -6.87 -2.58
CA ILE A 70 3.10 -5.76 -3.50
C ILE A 70 2.88 -4.52 -2.66
N ILE A 71 3.46 -3.40 -3.09
CA ILE A 71 3.24 -2.09 -2.45
C ILE A 71 2.13 -1.37 -3.21
N LEU A 72 1.06 -0.99 -2.51
CA LEU A 72 0.03 -0.10 -3.04
C LEU A 72 0.41 1.34 -2.72
N PHE A 73 0.69 2.13 -3.74
CA PHE A 73 1.12 3.52 -3.56
C PHE A 73 0.08 4.50 -4.12
N PHE A 74 -0.66 5.12 -3.21
CA PHE A 74 -1.71 6.09 -3.53
C PHE A 74 -1.16 7.52 -3.46
N SER A 75 -1.12 8.23 -4.59
CA SER A 75 -0.64 9.61 -4.62
C SER A 75 -1.07 10.32 -5.89
N SER A 76 -1.18 11.65 -5.84
CA SER A 76 -1.28 12.48 -7.04
C SER A 76 0.08 12.67 -7.73
N GLY A 77 1.18 12.16 -7.18
CA GLY A 77 2.54 12.35 -7.71
C GLY A 77 3.13 13.75 -7.47
N VAL A 78 2.32 14.70 -7.00
CA VAL A 78 2.77 16.03 -6.62
C VAL A 78 3.53 15.94 -5.30
N HIS A 79 4.78 16.39 -5.30
CA HIS A 79 5.62 16.45 -4.10
C HIS A 79 6.17 17.85 -3.89
N THR A 80 6.27 18.25 -2.64
CA THR A 80 6.68 19.62 -2.25
C THR A 80 7.90 19.61 -1.35
N SER A 81 8.38 18.43 -0.91
CA SER A 81 9.53 18.29 -0.04
C SER A 81 10.16 16.90 -0.15
N GLY A 82 11.37 16.75 0.38
CA GLY A 82 12.05 15.46 0.51
C GLY A 82 12.81 15.01 -0.75
N PRO A 83 13.35 13.78 -0.72
CA PRO A 83 14.10 13.23 -1.84
C PRO A 83 13.19 12.93 -3.03
N ASN A 84 13.79 12.93 -4.24
CA ASN A 84 13.07 12.56 -5.45
C ASN A 84 12.55 11.10 -5.34
N PRO A 85 11.23 10.86 -5.47
CA PRO A 85 10.64 9.55 -5.22
C PRO A 85 11.04 8.48 -6.23
N VAL A 86 11.26 8.86 -7.50
CA VAL A 86 11.75 7.93 -8.54
C VAL A 86 13.16 7.45 -8.19
N ARG A 87 14.02 8.35 -7.75
CA ARG A 87 15.40 7.99 -7.36
C ARG A 87 15.42 7.08 -6.13
N VAL A 88 14.59 7.36 -5.12
CA VAL A 88 14.46 6.49 -3.94
C VAL A 88 14.07 5.08 -4.37
N THR A 89 13.04 4.98 -5.22
CA THR A 89 12.54 3.69 -5.74
C THR A 89 13.63 2.90 -6.47
N LYS A 90 14.32 3.54 -7.44
CA LYS A 90 15.41 2.91 -8.21
C LYS A 90 16.58 2.44 -7.34
N ASN A 91 16.88 3.15 -6.26
CA ASN A 91 18.01 2.82 -5.40
C ASN A 91 17.70 1.71 -4.40
N LYS A 92 16.43 1.54 -4.01
CA LYS A 92 16.01 0.62 -2.94
C LYS A 92 15.45 -0.70 -3.48
N ILE A 93 14.85 -0.69 -4.68
CA ILE A 93 14.26 -1.88 -5.30
C ILE A 93 15.27 -2.54 -6.24
N THR A 94 15.52 -3.83 -6.01
CA THR A 94 16.25 -4.72 -6.92
C THR A 94 15.28 -5.44 -7.85
N SER A 95 15.78 -6.16 -8.86
CA SER A 95 14.92 -6.91 -9.82
C SER A 95 14.00 -7.94 -9.15
N ASP A 96 14.43 -8.49 -8.01
CA ASP A 96 13.68 -9.50 -7.25
C ASP A 96 12.91 -8.87 -6.06
N GLY A 97 12.86 -7.54 -6.01
CA GLY A 97 12.21 -6.77 -4.95
C GLY A 97 10.69 -6.69 -5.10
N PRO A 98 10.01 -6.02 -4.15
CA PRO A 98 8.58 -5.79 -4.23
C PRO A 98 8.25 -4.91 -5.43
N ARG A 99 7.15 -5.23 -6.12
CA ARG A 99 6.61 -4.41 -7.21
C ARG A 99 5.64 -3.38 -6.64
N ILE A 100 5.57 -2.20 -7.26
CA ILE A 100 4.68 -1.12 -6.82
C ILE A 100 3.49 -0.97 -7.77
N LEU A 101 2.28 -0.99 -7.24
CA LEU A 101 1.07 -0.53 -7.93
C LEU A 101 0.82 0.95 -7.56
N CYS A 102 1.13 1.84 -8.49
CA CYS A 102 0.93 3.28 -8.36
C CYS A 102 -0.52 3.65 -8.71
N CYS A 103 -1.31 4.06 -7.72
CA CYS A 103 -2.66 4.58 -7.91
C CYS A 103 -2.61 6.11 -7.99
N ILE A 104 -2.81 6.64 -9.20
CA ILE A 104 -2.69 8.07 -9.53
C ILE A 104 -4.01 8.76 -9.25
N LEU A 105 -4.06 9.56 -8.18
CA LEU A 105 -5.30 10.13 -7.64
C LEU A 105 -5.59 11.54 -8.15
N GLY A 106 -6.67 11.69 -8.92
CA GLY A 106 -7.23 12.98 -9.32
C GLY A 106 -6.66 13.54 -10.63
N GLU A 107 -7.38 14.51 -11.22
CA GLU A 107 -7.11 15.00 -12.58
C GLU A 107 -5.82 15.85 -12.71
N LYS A 108 -5.41 16.53 -11.63
CA LYS A 108 -4.24 17.44 -11.63
C LYS A 108 -2.97 16.74 -11.15
N SER A 109 -2.91 15.42 -11.33
CA SER A 109 -1.79 14.60 -10.89
C SER A 109 -0.55 14.79 -11.76
N ASN A 110 0.61 14.58 -11.16
CA ASN A 110 1.85 14.38 -11.90
C ASN A 110 1.96 12.90 -12.31
N HIS A 111 1.35 12.58 -13.44
CA HIS A 111 1.31 11.22 -13.99
C HIS A 111 2.71 10.69 -14.30
N ASP A 112 3.58 11.51 -14.88
CA ASP A 112 4.91 11.11 -15.31
C ASP A 112 5.75 10.60 -14.13
N VAL A 113 5.67 11.28 -12.98
CA VAL A 113 6.37 10.85 -11.76
C VAL A 113 5.83 9.50 -11.27
N MET A 114 4.50 9.32 -11.25
CA MET A 114 3.89 8.08 -10.77
C MET A 114 4.19 6.89 -11.69
N ILE A 115 4.18 7.11 -13.01
CA ILE A 115 4.56 6.11 -14.02
C ILE A 115 6.04 5.76 -13.84
N ALA A 116 6.93 6.75 -13.70
CA ALA A 116 8.35 6.51 -13.51
C ALA A 116 8.68 5.75 -12.20
N ILE A 117 7.88 5.95 -11.13
CA ILE A 117 7.98 5.14 -9.89
C ILE A 117 7.57 3.69 -10.19
N ALA A 118 6.44 3.47 -10.86
CA ALA A 118 5.97 2.13 -11.19
C ALA A 118 7.02 1.39 -12.05
N GLU A 119 7.50 2.01 -13.12
CA GLU A 119 8.53 1.46 -14.01
C GLU A 119 9.84 1.14 -13.26
N ALA A 120 10.27 2.00 -12.35
CA ALA A 120 11.46 1.77 -11.52
C ALA A 120 11.36 0.50 -10.66
N SER A 121 10.15 0.05 -10.36
CA SER A 121 9.86 -1.17 -9.60
C SER A 121 9.38 -2.35 -10.44
N GLN A 122 9.39 -2.23 -11.77
CA GLN A 122 8.73 -3.19 -12.68
C GLN A 122 7.27 -3.45 -12.29
N GLY A 123 6.61 -2.40 -11.82
CA GLY A 123 5.24 -2.40 -11.35
C GLY A 123 4.28 -1.80 -12.39
N HIS A 124 3.10 -1.39 -11.92
CA HIS A 124 2.05 -0.86 -12.77
C HIS A 124 1.51 0.47 -12.24
N ALA A 125 1.00 1.32 -13.13
CA ALA A 125 0.36 2.58 -12.74
C ALA A 125 -1.08 2.60 -13.24
N MET A 126 -2.01 2.88 -12.33
CA MET A 126 -3.44 2.98 -12.61
C MET A 126 -3.93 4.39 -12.28
N LYS A 127 -4.67 5.00 -13.21
CA LYS A 127 -5.34 6.27 -12.97
C LYS A 127 -6.65 6.04 -12.24
N VAL A 128 -6.91 6.86 -11.23
CA VAL A 128 -8.14 6.88 -10.44
C VAL A 128 -8.58 8.32 -10.30
N THR A 129 -9.50 8.72 -11.15
CA THR A 129 -10.12 10.05 -11.19
C THR A 129 -11.44 10.11 -10.44
N ASP A 130 -12.14 8.99 -10.33
CA ASP A 130 -13.36 8.87 -9.55
C ASP A 130 -13.32 7.65 -8.62
N ILE A 131 -14.29 7.58 -7.71
CA ILE A 131 -14.37 6.50 -6.73
C ILE A 131 -14.81 5.17 -7.38
N GLU A 132 -15.55 5.22 -8.49
CA GLU A 132 -16.06 4.04 -9.19
C GLU A 132 -14.90 3.27 -9.84
N GLU A 133 -13.88 3.97 -10.34
CA GLU A 133 -12.65 3.43 -10.90
C GLU A 133 -11.82 2.63 -9.87
N THR A 134 -12.08 2.77 -8.56
CA THR A 134 -11.40 1.94 -7.54
C THR A 134 -11.69 0.46 -7.68
N SER A 135 -12.80 0.07 -8.33
CA SER A 135 -13.06 -1.34 -8.65
C SER A 135 -12.01 -1.93 -9.58
N GLY A 136 -11.37 -1.09 -10.41
CA GLY A 136 -10.26 -1.49 -11.27
C GLY A 136 -9.04 -1.97 -10.48
N ILE A 137 -8.77 -1.36 -9.32
CA ILE A 137 -7.69 -1.78 -8.41
C ILE A 137 -7.97 -3.18 -7.89
N ALA A 138 -9.19 -3.42 -7.39
CA ALA A 138 -9.59 -4.71 -6.86
C ALA A 138 -9.52 -5.81 -7.93
N GLY A 139 -10.01 -5.53 -9.14
CA GLY A 139 -9.92 -6.46 -10.27
C GLY A 139 -8.47 -6.77 -10.65
N PHE A 140 -7.60 -5.76 -10.68
CA PHE A 140 -6.18 -5.93 -10.96
C PHE A 140 -5.49 -6.82 -9.90
N LEU A 141 -5.74 -6.57 -8.62
CA LEU A 141 -5.15 -7.37 -7.54
C LEU A 141 -5.64 -8.82 -7.57
N THR A 142 -6.91 -9.05 -7.91
CA THR A 142 -7.47 -10.39 -8.07
C THR A 142 -6.80 -11.14 -9.24
N ASN A 143 -6.58 -10.46 -10.37
CA ASN A 143 -5.87 -11.06 -11.50
C ASN A 143 -4.44 -11.46 -11.13
N LEU A 144 -3.75 -10.68 -10.29
CA LEU A 144 -2.41 -11.03 -9.83
C LEU A 144 -2.40 -12.24 -8.90
N SER A 145 -3.40 -12.37 -8.01
CA SER A 145 -3.51 -13.57 -7.16
C SER A 145 -3.77 -14.83 -7.98
N ASP A 146 -4.42 -14.71 -9.14
CA ASP A 146 -4.72 -15.82 -10.05
C ASP A 146 -3.54 -16.17 -10.99
N GLY A 147 -2.36 -15.59 -10.78
CA GLY A 147 -1.16 -15.83 -11.57
C GLY A 147 -0.99 -14.91 -12.78
N GLY A 148 -1.77 -13.82 -12.85
CA GLY A 148 -1.56 -12.74 -13.81
C GLY A 148 -0.20 -12.08 -13.63
N LEU A 149 0.40 -11.63 -14.73
CA LEU A 149 1.65 -10.85 -14.69
C LEU A 149 1.36 -9.37 -14.43
N LEU A 150 2.22 -8.76 -13.62
CA LEU A 150 2.38 -7.31 -13.46
C LEU A 150 3.09 -6.72 -14.68
#